data_AF-A0A950P5L1-F1
#
_entry.id   AF-A0A950P5L1-F1
#
_cell.length_a   1.000
_cell.length_b   1.000
_cell.length_c   1.000
_cell.angle_alpha   90.00
_cell.angle_beta   90.00
_cell.angle_gamma   90.00
#
_symmetry.space_group_name_H-M   'P 1'
#
loop_
_entity.id
_entity.type
_entity.pdbx_description
1 polymer ?
#
loop_
_entity_poly.entity_id
_entity_poly.type
_entity_poly.pdbx_seq_one_letter_code
_entity_poly.pdbx_strand_id
1 'polypeptide(L)'
;MTAASTPQTAIDLPPWHALAADDVVKRLATSADEGLDAGEVSNRLATHGPNRLPEGKRRGPVTRFLTQLNNILVYVLLGAGFIKLMLSLWLDAAIIFGVVILNALLGFVQEGRAEKALDSIRNMLSPESRTVRGGEARMIASEQLVPGDVVLLESGDKVPADLRLVDAKNFRTEEAALTGESVPVDKSTGPVAANATVGDRENMAFSGTMVVSGRATGVVVATGSETELGRINQLLAAVSALETPLLRQIKKFGYAITAVIGVAAVLVFAYGKWVKGMDFVELFQAVVAIAVSVIPEGLPALITITLAIG
;
A
#
# COMPACT_ATOMS: atom_id res chain seq x y z
N MET A 1 36.76 10.60 3.70
CA MET A 1 35.90 9.48 3.26
C MET A 1 35.15 8.99 4.49
N THR A 2 34.04 9.65 4.79
CA THR A 2 33.21 9.39 5.97
C THR A 2 32.30 8.20 5.68
N ALA A 3 32.54 7.10 6.39
CA ALA A 3 31.69 5.92 6.36
C ALA A 3 30.26 6.31 6.78
N ALA A 4 29.31 6.12 5.87
CA ALA A 4 27.90 6.27 6.17
C ALA A 4 27.50 5.15 7.15
N SER A 5 27.17 5.55 8.37
CA SER A 5 26.55 4.70 9.38
C SER A 5 25.17 4.27 8.90
N THR A 6 25.03 3.00 8.55
CA THR A 6 23.73 2.35 8.27
C THR A 6 22.85 2.44 9.53
N PRO A 7 21.57 2.84 9.45
CA PRO A 7 20.69 2.85 10.61
C PRO A 7 20.37 1.41 11.01
N GLN A 8 20.90 1.05 12.17
CA GLN A 8 20.75 -0.24 12.83
C GLN A 8 19.44 -0.25 13.62
N THR A 9 18.35 -0.65 12.97
CA THR A 9 17.08 -0.94 13.65
C THR A 9 16.34 -2.09 12.97
N ALA A 10 17.05 -3.15 12.60
CA ALA A 10 16.39 -4.44 12.39
C ALA A 10 16.14 -5.03 13.77
N ILE A 11 14.89 -5.36 14.09
CA ILE A 11 14.59 -6.23 15.24
C ILE A 11 15.33 -7.54 14.95
N ASP A 12 16.42 -7.79 15.68
CA ASP A 12 17.22 -9.01 15.57
C ASP A 12 16.37 -10.18 16.09
N LEU A 13 15.52 -10.70 15.21
CA LEU A 13 14.89 -11.99 15.41
C LEU A 13 16.00 -13.02 15.67
N PRO A 14 15.79 -13.93 16.63
CA PRO A 14 16.70 -15.05 16.81
C PRO A 14 16.94 -15.75 15.47
N PRO A 15 18.16 -16.24 15.18
CA PRO A 15 18.43 -17.01 13.98
C PRO A 15 17.73 -18.38 14.09
N TRP A 16 16.42 -18.41 13.83
CA TRP A 16 15.56 -19.60 13.99
C TRP A 16 16.05 -20.78 13.15
N HIS A 17 16.65 -20.49 11.98
CA HIS A 17 17.28 -21.47 11.11
C HIS A 17 18.52 -22.13 11.73
N ALA A 18 19.21 -21.47 12.65
CA ALA A 18 20.41 -22.02 13.31
C ALA A 18 20.09 -22.93 14.50
N LEU A 19 18.83 -22.92 14.96
CA LEU A 19 18.38 -23.70 16.09
C LEU A 19 17.81 -25.05 15.64
N ALA A 20 17.97 -26.07 16.48
CA ALA A 20 17.26 -27.34 16.31
C ALA A 20 15.75 -27.12 16.48
N ALA A 21 14.94 -27.91 15.79
CA ALA A 21 13.48 -27.77 15.82
C ALA A 21 12.92 -27.82 17.26
N ASP A 22 13.42 -28.76 18.07
CA ASP A 22 13.02 -28.91 19.48
C ASP A 22 13.31 -27.66 20.32
N ASP A 23 14.43 -26.97 20.05
CA ASP A 23 14.80 -25.75 20.76
C ASP A 23 13.90 -24.58 20.36
N VAL A 24 13.48 -24.53 19.09
CA VAL A 24 12.50 -23.53 18.61
C VAL A 24 11.14 -23.74 19.27
N VAL A 25 10.67 -24.99 19.30
CA VAL A 25 9.41 -25.39 19.96
C VAL A 25 9.43 -25.00 21.44
N LYS A 26 10.51 -25.32 22.16
CA LYS A 26 10.70 -24.94 23.57
C LYS A 26 10.76 -23.42 23.75
N ARG A 27 11.51 -22.72 22.91
CA ARG A 27 11.68 -21.25 23.01
C ARG A 27 10.39 -20.48 22.73
N LEU A 28 9.56 -20.99 21.84
CA LEU A 28 8.23 -20.45 21.56
C LEU A 28 7.15 -20.98 22.50
N ALA A 29 7.51 -21.78 23.50
CA ALA A 29 6.61 -22.41 24.47
C ALA A 29 5.37 -23.03 23.80
N THR A 30 5.60 -23.78 22.72
CA THR A 30 4.55 -24.45 21.93
C THR A 30 4.77 -25.97 21.95
N SER A 31 3.80 -26.73 21.46
CA SER A 31 3.89 -28.17 21.24
C SER A 31 3.79 -28.46 19.75
N ALA A 32 4.69 -29.27 19.20
CA ALA A 32 4.64 -29.64 17.78
C ALA A 32 3.41 -30.50 17.45
N ASP A 33 2.94 -31.32 18.40
CA ASP A 33 1.81 -32.23 18.21
C ASP A 33 0.47 -31.62 18.63
N GLU A 34 0.46 -30.84 19.71
CA GLU A 34 -0.77 -30.25 20.25
C GLU A 34 -1.02 -28.81 19.77
N GLY A 35 0.02 -28.14 19.29
CA GLY A 35 -0.04 -26.73 18.93
C GLY A 35 -0.22 -25.80 20.13
N LEU A 36 -0.76 -24.60 19.88
CA LEU A 36 -1.05 -23.61 20.91
C LEU A 36 -2.46 -23.77 21.49
N ASP A 37 -2.61 -23.39 22.76
CA ASP A 37 -3.92 -23.21 23.41
C ASP A 37 -4.61 -21.92 22.96
N ALA A 38 -5.95 -21.91 22.97
CA ALA A 38 -6.76 -20.77 22.54
C ALA A 38 -6.48 -19.48 23.35
N GLY A 39 -6.19 -19.60 24.65
CA GLY A 39 -5.86 -18.45 25.50
C GLY A 39 -4.53 -17.79 25.09
N GLU A 40 -3.53 -18.61 24.80
CA GLU A 40 -2.21 -18.15 24.39
C GLU A 40 -2.24 -17.54 22.99
N VAL A 41 -3.01 -18.11 22.06
CA VAL A 41 -3.23 -17.53 20.73
C VAL A 41 -3.80 -16.11 20.84
N SER A 42 -4.82 -15.92 21.67
CA SER A 42 -5.44 -14.59 21.87
C SER A 42 -4.44 -13.57 22.43
N ASN A 43 -3.63 -13.99 23.41
CA ASN A 43 -2.61 -13.14 24.02
C ASN A 43 -1.50 -12.75 23.01
N ARG A 44 -1.04 -13.71 22.21
CA ARG A 44 -0.05 -13.45 21.16
C ARG A 44 -0.61 -12.59 20.04
N LEU A 45 -1.86 -12.76 19.66
CA LEU A 45 -2.51 -11.91 18.66
C LEU A 45 -2.63 -10.46 19.14
N ALA A 46 -2.88 -10.25 20.44
CA ALA A 46 -2.87 -8.92 21.03
C ALA A 46 -1.46 -8.29 21.08
N THR A 47 -0.41 -9.11 21.24
CA THR A 47 0.98 -8.66 21.38
C THR A 47 1.67 -8.42 20.03
N HIS A 48 1.57 -9.39 19.12
CA HIS A 48 2.22 -9.36 17.80
C HIS A 48 1.33 -8.74 16.71
N GLY A 49 0.02 -8.65 16.95
CA GLY A 49 -0.94 -8.25 15.93
C GLY A 49 -1.24 -9.36 14.92
N PRO A 50 -2.11 -9.07 13.94
CA PRO A 50 -2.49 -10.03 12.91
C PRO A 50 -1.33 -10.27 11.92
N ASN A 51 -1.26 -11.49 11.37
CA ASN A 51 -0.35 -11.85 10.29
C ASN A 51 -0.78 -11.19 8.96
N ARG A 52 -0.55 -9.89 8.87
CA ARG A 52 -0.80 -9.06 7.68
C ARG A 52 0.44 -8.23 7.41
N LEU A 53 0.77 -8.08 6.13
CA LEU A 53 1.78 -7.12 5.72
C LEU A 53 1.34 -5.71 6.11
N PRO A 54 2.26 -4.86 6.63
CA PRO A 54 1.91 -3.52 7.07
C PRO A 54 1.35 -2.73 5.88
N GLU A 55 0.11 -2.28 6.00
CA GLU A 55 -0.50 -1.41 5.00
C GLU A 55 0.19 -0.05 5.05
N GLY A 56 0.45 0.54 3.87
CA GLY A 56 0.86 1.94 3.81
C GLY A 56 -0.15 2.80 4.58
N LYS A 57 0.33 3.80 5.35
CA LYS A 57 -0.53 4.67 6.16
C LYS A 57 -1.71 5.18 5.32
N ARG A 58 -2.92 4.71 5.61
CA ARG A 58 -4.14 5.23 4.97
C ARG A 58 -4.24 6.71 5.32
N ARG A 59 -4.29 7.56 4.31
CA ARG A 59 -4.52 9.00 4.50
C ARG A 59 -5.86 9.19 5.21
N GLY A 60 -5.88 9.93 6.32
CA GLY A 60 -7.12 10.25 7.03
C GLY A 60 -8.11 11.03 6.16
N PRO A 61 -9.42 11.00 6.48
CA PRO A 61 -10.46 11.60 5.64
C PRO A 61 -10.23 13.09 5.36
N VAL A 62 -9.78 13.84 6.37
CA VAL A 62 -9.43 15.28 6.23
C VAL A 62 -8.24 15.46 5.28
N THR A 63 -7.19 14.64 5.43
CA THR A 63 -6.01 14.73 4.56
C THR A 63 -6.33 14.37 3.12
N ARG A 64 -7.25 13.43 2.88
CA ARG A 64 -7.74 13.10 1.53
C ARG A 64 -8.49 14.26 0.92
N PHE A 65 -9.44 14.84 1.66
CA PHE A 65 -10.16 16.02 1.20
C PHE A 65 -9.23 17.19 0.87
N LEU A 66 -8.26 17.50 1.74
CA LEU A 66 -7.26 18.54 1.48
C LEU A 66 -6.36 18.22 0.28
N THR A 67 -6.09 16.94 0.02
CA THR A 67 -5.34 16.53 -1.17
C THR A 67 -6.12 16.81 -2.46
N GLN A 68 -7.47 16.72 -2.43
CA GLN A 68 -8.30 17.09 -3.58
C GLN A 68 -8.19 18.59 -3.92
N LEU A 69 -7.87 19.44 -2.94
CA LEU A 69 -7.61 20.87 -3.14
C LEU A 69 -6.18 21.17 -3.60
N ASN A 70 -5.26 20.19 -3.52
CA ASN A 70 -3.85 20.36 -3.86
C ASN A 70 -3.60 20.20 -5.37
N ASN A 71 -4.27 21.04 -6.16
CA ASN A 71 -4.15 21.10 -7.61
C ASN A 71 -3.99 22.56 -8.05
N ILE A 72 -3.06 22.81 -8.98
CA ILE A 72 -2.77 24.16 -9.47
C ILE A 72 -4.00 24.87 -10.05
N LEU A 73 -4.90 24.13 -10.73
CA LEU A 73 -6.14 24.70 -11.27
C LEU A 73 -7.09 25.14 -10.14
N VAL A 74 -7.17 24.37 -9.06
CA VAL A 74 -7.95 24.72 -7.87
C VAL A 74 -7.37 25.96 -7.19
N TYR A 75 -6.03 26.08 -7.10
CA TYR A 75 -5.41 27.30 -6.57
C TYR A 75 -5.68 28.55 -7.41
N VAL A 76 -5.69 28.42 -8.74
CA VAL A 76 -6.08 29.52 -9.65
C VAL A 76 -7.54 29.94 -9.39
N LEU A 77 -8.45 28.98 -9.25
CA LEU A 77 -9.87 29.25 -8.93
C LEU A 77 -10.04 29.89 -7.56
N LEU A 78 -9.36 29.38 -6.53
CA LEU A 78 -9.41 29.94 -5.18
C LEU A 78 -8.88 31.37 -5.16
N GLY A 79 -7.78 31.65 -5.89
CA GLY A 79 -7.25 32.99 -6.06
C GLY A 79 -8.23 33.92 -6.78
N ALA A 80 -8.85 33.46 -7.87
CA ALA A 80 -9.86 34.22 -8.61
C ALA A 80 -11.11 34.52 -7.76
N GLY A 81 -11.61 33.52 -7.02
CA GLY A 81 -12.73 33.66 -6.09
C GLY A 81 -12.41 34.64 -4.97
N PHE A 82 -11.19 34.60 -4.42
CA PHE A 82 -10.73 35.54 -3.40
C PHE A 82 -10.68 36.98 -3.91
N ILE A 83 -10.14 37.23 -5.11
CA ILE A 83 -10.13 38.57 -5.69
C ILE A 83 -11.55 39.07 -5.96
N LYS A 84 -12.46 38.21 -6.47
CA LYS A 84 -13.87 38.58 -6.65
C LYS A 84 -14.55 38.95 -5.33
N LEU A 85 -14.23 38.26 -4.24
CA LEU A 85 -14.71 38.59 -2.90
C LEU A 85 -14.25 39.99 -2.47
N MET A 86 -12.97 40.33 -2.71
CA MET A 86 -12.44 41.68 -2.41
C MET A 86 -13.11 42.78 -3.25
N LEU A 87 -13.52 42.46 -4.48
CA LEU A 87 -14.25 43.37 -5.37
C LEU A 87 -15.75 43.48 -5.03
N SER A 88 -16.21 42.91 -3.90
CA SER A 88 -17.63 42.87 -3.51
C SER A 88 -18.55 42.14 -4.50
N LEU A 89 -17.99 41.25 -5.31
CA LEU A 89 -18.71 40.38 -6.23
C LEU A 89 -19.09 39.06 -5.53
N TRP A 90 -19.92 39.18 -4.49
CA TRP A 90 -20.26 38.08 -3.58
C TRP A 90 -20.87 36.88 -4.29
N LEU A 91 -21.78 37.10 -5.24
CA LEU A 91 -22.46 36.02 -5.97
C LEU A 91 -21.49 35.22 -6.83
N ASP A 92 -20.64 35.91 -7.60
CA ASP A 92 -19.66 35.25 -8.46
C ASP A 92 -18.60 34.48 -7.66
N ALA A 93 -18.14 35.06 -6.54
CA ALA A 93 -17.20 34.39 -5.64
C ALA A 93 -17.84 33.14 -5.02
N ALA A 94 -19.11 33.24 -4.59
CA ALA A 94 -19.86 32.11 -4.04
C ALA A 94 -20.02 30.97 -5.06
N ILE A 95 -20.28 31.28 -6.33
CA ILE A 95 -20.34 30.27 -7.40
C ILE A 95 -19.00 29.55 -7.55
N ILE A 96 -17.89 30.29 -7.63
CA ILE A 96 -16.54 29.69 -7.77
C ILE A 96 -16.21 28.79 -6.57
N PHE A 97 -16.41 29.27 -5.34
CA PHE A 97 -16.17 28.46 -4.15
C PHE A 97 -17.10 27.25 -4.09
N GLY A 98 -18.37 27.39 -4.49
CA GLY A 98 -19.34 26.31 -4.57
C GLY A 98 -18.89 25.20 -5.52
N VAL A 99 -18.41 25.55 -6.71
CA VAL A 99 -17.87 24.59 -7.69
C VAL A 99 -16.63 23.88 -7.15
N VAL A 100 -15.69 24.60 -6.53
CA VAL A 100 -14.48 24.00 -5.93
C VAL A 100 -14.84 23.01 -4.81
N ILE A 101 -15.77 23.37 -3.92
CA ILE A 101 -16.22 22.51 -2.83
C ILE A 101 -16.95 21.28 -3.37
N LEU A 102 -17.84 21.47 -4.36
CA LEU A 102 -18.56 20.37 -4.99
C LEU A 102 -17.61 19.38 -5.66
N ASN A 103 -16.61 19.88 -6.40
CA ASN A 103 -15.60 19.05 -7.05
C ASN A 103 -14.73 18.30 -6.04
N ALA A 104 -14.31 18.93 -4.95
CA ALA A 104 -13.57 18.27 -3.88
C ALA A 104 -14.40 17.17 -3.20
N LEU A 105 -15.71 17.41 -3.00
CA LEU A 105 -16.62 16.43 -2.40
C LEU A 105 -16.90 15.25 -3.34
N LEU A 106 -17.12 15.51 -4.62
CA LEU A 106 -17.24 14.47 -5.65
C LEU A 106 -15.96 13.62 -5.72
N GLY A 107 -14.79 14.25 -5.75
CA GLY A 107 -13.49 13.56 -5.73
C GLY A 107 -13.30 12.69 -4.49
N PHE A 108 -13.62 13.22 -3.30
CA PHE A 108 -13.55 12.48 -2.04
C PHE A 108 -14.47 11.24 -2.03
N VAL A 109 -15.71 11.39 -2.52
CA VAL A 109 -16.67 10.27 -2.59
C VAL A 109 -16.22 9.23 -3.63
N GLN A 110 -15.71 9.65 -4.78
CA GLN A 110 -15.21 8.75 -5.84
C GLN A 110 -14.00 7.95 -5.36
N GLU A 111 -13.02 8.61 -4.73
CA GLU A 111 -11.84 7.96 -4.15
C GLU A 111 -12.25 6.95 -3.07
N GLY A 112 -13.18 7.32 -2.19
CA GLY A 112 -13.69 6.42 -1.15
C GLY A 112 -14.45 5.20 -1.69
N ARG A 113 -15.17 5.33 -2.81
CA ARG A 113 -15.84 4.20 -3.48
C ARG A 113 -14.82 3.25 -4.11
N ALA A 114 -13.81 3.79 -4.78
CA ALA A 114 -12.75 3.00 -5.41
C ALA A 114 -11.95 2.20 -4.36
N GLU A 115 -11.58 2.83 -3.25
CA GLU A 115 -10.86 2.14 -2.18
C GLU A 115 -11.70 1.04 -1.52
N LYS A 116 -13.00 1.29 -1.25
CA LYS A 116 -13.90 0.26 -0.70
C LYS A 116 -14.04 -0.96 -1.61
N ALA A 117 -14.06 -0.75 -2.93
CA ALA A 117 -14.10 -1.84 -3.89
C ALA A 117 -12.80 -2.66 -3.89
N LEU A 118 -11.64 -2.00 -3.74
CA LEU A 118 -10.37 -2.70 -3.62
C LEU A 118 -10.25 -3.46 -2.29
N ASP A 119 -10.68 -2.87 -1.19
CA ASP A 119 -10.68 -3.52 0.13
C ASP A 119 -11.59 -4.77 0.14
N SER A 120 -12.76 -4.72 -0.50
CA SER A 120 -13.65 -5.88 -0.57
C SER A 120 -13.07 -7.03 -1.40
N ILE A 121 -12.44 -6.72 -2.55
CA ILE A 121 -11.71 -7.72 -3.36
C ILE A 121 -10.59 -8.36 -2.53
N ARG A 122 -9.84 -7.55 -1.77
CA ARG A 122 -8.75 -8.05 -0.94
C ARG A 122 -9.23 -8.99 0.18
N ASN A 123 -10.31 -8.64 0.86
CA ASN A 123 -10.89 -9.47 1.92
C ASN A 123 -11.47 -10.79 1.39
N MET A 124 -11.97 -10.82 0.15
CA MET A 124 -12.45 -12.05 -0.50
C MET A 124 -11.34 -13.05 -0.85
N LEU A 125 -10.08 -12.60 -0.88
CA LEU A 125 -8.91 -13.41 -1.22
C LEU A 125 -8.05 -13.76 -0.01
N SER A 126 -8.55 -13.59 1.22
CA SER A 126 -7.77 -13.91 2.42
C SER A 126 -7.42 -15.40 2.42
N PRO A 127 -6.13 -15.76 2.38
CA PRO A 127 -5.74 -17.16 2.40
C PRO A 127 -6.16 -17.81 3.73
N GLU A 128 -6.55 -19.08 3.65
CA GLU A 128 -6.73 -19.93 4.82
C GLU A 128 -5.47 -20.77 5.04
N SER A 129 -5.29 -21.25 6.27
CA SER A 129 -4.15 -22.08 6.65
C SER A 129 -4.59 -23.20 7.56
N ARG A 130 -4.07 -24.39 7.29
CA ARG A 130 -4.31 -25.57 8.12
C ARG A 130 -3.33 -25.55 9.30
N THR A 131 -3.87 -25.46 10.50
CA THR A 131 -3.09 -25.36 11.75
C THR A 131 -3.46 -26.44 12.73
N VAL A 132 -2.56 -26.76 13.65
CA VAL A 132 -2.86 -27.60 14.82
C VAL A 132 -3.01 -26.69 16.03
N ARG A 133 -4.17 -26.73 16.69
CA ARG A 133 -4.46 -25.99 17.92
C ARG A 133 -5.27 -26.87 18.87
N GLY A 134 -4.81 -27.04 20.10
CA GLY A 134 -5.43 -27.94 21.07
C GLY A 134 -5.48 -29.40 20.62
N GLY A 135 -4.48 -29.87 19.86
CA GLY A 135 -4.38 -31.23 19.33
C GLY A 135 -5.21 -31.53 18.09
N GLU A 136 -5.98 -30.57 17.59
CA GLU A 136 -6.84 -30.75 16.42
C GLU A 136 -6.39 -29.90 15.24
N ALA A 137 -6.42 -30.50 14.05
CA ALA A 137 -6.20 -29.78 12.81
C ALA A 137 -7.43 -28.94 12.44
N ARG A 138 -7.26 -27.62 12.28
CA ARG A 138 -8.32 -26.67 11.95
C ARG A 138 -7.88 -25.72 10.86
N MET A 139 -8.80 -25.39 9.96
CA MET A 139 -8.62 -24.31 8.99
C MET A 139 -8.91 -22.98 9.69
N ILE A 140 -7.95 -22.05 9.63
CA ILE A 140 -8.11 -20.70 10.15
C ILE A 140 -7.68 -19.69 9.08
N ALA A 141 -8.16 -18.46 9.16
CA ALA A 141 -7.63 -17.39 8.32
C ALA A 141 -6.13 -17.19 8.61
N SER A 142 -5.30 -17.11 7.56
CA SER A 142 -3.83 -16.93 7.72
C SER A 142 -3.47 -15.71 8.55
N GLU A 143 -4.35 -14.71 8.59
CA GLU A 143 -4.19 -13.47 9.35
C GLU A 143 -4.26 -13.66 10.87
N GLN A 144 -4.84 -14.77 11.33
CA GLN A 144 -4.92 -15.14 12.75
C GLN A 144 -3.72 -15.98 13.20
N LEU A 145 -2.76 -16.23 12.32
CA LEU A 145 -1.52 -16.91 12.67
C LEU A 145 -0.69 -16.03 13.60
N VAL A 146 -0.12 -16.65 14.62
CA VAL A 146 0.79 -16.03 15.58
C VAL A 146 2.07 -16.84 15.70
N PRO A 147 3.20 -16.24 16.10
CA PRO A 147 4.42 -16.99 16.39
C PRO A 147 4.14 -18.14 17.37
N GLY A 148 4.62 -19.33 17.05
CA GLY A 148 4.40 -20.58 17.78
C GLY A 148 3.23 -21.44 17.30
N ASP A 149 2.37 -20.95 16.40
CA ASP A 149 1.38 -21.82 15.75
C ASP A 149 2.07 -22.93 14.96
N VAL A 150 1.46 -24.11 14.93
CA VAL A 150 1.91 -25.23 14.09
C VAL A 150 1.06 -25.24 12.82
N VAL A 151 1.73 -25.13 11.67
CA VAL A 151 1.11 -25.10 10.34
C VAL A 151 1.44 -26.40 9.62
N LEU A 152 0.42 -27.00 9.02
CA LEU A 152 0.53 -28.16 8.13
C LEU A 152 0.52 -27.67 6.69
N LEU A 153 1.53 -28.06 5.91
CA LEU A 153 1.69 -27.68 4.52
C LEU A 153 1.67 -28.91 3.62
N GLU A 154 0.97 -28.81 2.50
CA GLU A 154 0.90 -29.82 1.45
C GLU A 154 1.13 -29.18 0.06
N SER A 155 1.30 -30.03 -0.95
CA SER A 155 1.52 -29.59 -2.33
C SER A 155 0.41 -28.67 -2.83
N GLY A 156 0.79 -27.52 -3.38
CA GLY A 156 -0.14 -26.49 -3.85
C GLY A 156 -0.50 -25.42 -2.81
N ASP A 157 -0.10 -25.61 -1.55
CA ASP A 157 -0.30 -24.59 -0.52
C ASP A 157 0.64 -23.40 -0.73
N LYS A 158 0.13 -22.21 -0.43
CA LYS A 158 0.95 -21.02 -0.25
C LYS A 158 1.39 -20.94 1.20
N VAL A 159 2.68 -20.75 1.44
CA VAL A 159 3.23 -20.64 2.79
C VAL A 159 2.73 -19.34 3.44
N PRO A 160 2.02 -19.39 4.58
CA PRO A 160 1.25 -18.24 5.07
C PRO A 160 2.05 -17.28 5.97
N ALA A 161 3.14 -17.77 6.55
CA ALA A 161 4.03 -17.06 7.45
C ALA A 161 5.43 -17.69 7.37
N ASP A 162 6.45 -17.08 7.96
CA ASP A 162 7.77 -17.72 8.00
C ASP A 162 7.77 -18.85 9.04
N LEU A 163 8.11 -20.06 8.60
CA LEU A 163 8.03 -21.28 9.38
C LEU A 163 9.40 -21.91 9.56
N ARG A 164 9.65 -22.44 10.76
CA ARG A 164 10.73 -23.39 11.02
C ARG A 164 10.19 -24.81 10.86
N LEU A 165 10.75 -25.57 9.93
CA LEU A 165 10.28 -26.93 9.62
C LEU A 165 10.66 -27.94 10.73
N VAL A 166 9.67 -28.68 11.20
CA VAL A 166 9.83 -29.73 12.24
C VAL A 166 9.77 -31.13 11.61
N ASP A 167 8.88 -31.33 10.63
CA ASP A 167 8.82 -32.53 9.80
C ASP A 167 8.73 -32.13 8.32
N ALA A 168 9.41 -32.85 7.44
CA ALA A 168 9.41 -32.59 6.01
C ALA A 168 9.58 -33.90 5.24
N LYS A 169 8.70 -34.16 4.26
CA LYS A 169 8.72 -35.38 3.44
C LYS A 169 8.61 -35.01 1.96
N ASN A 170 9.70 -35.18 1.23
CA ASN A 170 9.85 -34.78 -0.18
C ASN A 170 9.37 -33.32 -0.41
N PHE A 171 9.60 -32.46 0.58
CA PHE A 171 9.06 -31.12 0.64
C PHE A 171 9.91 -30.17 -0.19
N ARG A 172 9.29 -29.52 -1.16
CA ARG A 172 9.95 -28.56 -2.07
C ARG A 172 9.15 -27.29 -2.16
N THR A 173 9.83 -26.15 -2.13
CA THR A 173 9.20 -24.82 -2.28
C THR A 173 9.78 -24.06 -3.46
N GLU A 174 8.94 -23.24 -4.10
CA GLU A 174 9.36 -22.27 -5.11
C GLU A 174 9.55 -20.91 -4.44
N GLU A 175 10.79 -20.42 -4.41
CA GLU A 175 11.19 -19.23 -3.64
C GLU A 175 11.56 -18.03 -4.52
N ALA A 176 11.10 -18.04 -5.78
CA ALA A 176 11.36 -16.98 -6.76
C ALA A 176 11.01 -15.58 -6.25
N ALA A 177 9.99 -15.46 -5.39
CA ALA A 177 9.58 -14.21 -4.77
C ALA A 177 10.64 -13.59 -3.84
N LEU A 178 11.57 -14.39 -3.30
CA LEU A 178 12.61 -13.97 -2.36
C LEU A 178 14.01 -14.03 -2.97
N THR A 179 14.30 -15.06 -3.78
CA THR A 179 15.64 -15.30 -4.35
C THR A 179 15.77 -14.87 -5.80
N GLY A 180 14.65 -14.73 -6.52
CA GLY A 180 14.63 -14.50 -7.97
C GLY A 180 14.87 -15.77 -8.80
N GLU A 181 15.06 -16.93 -8.15
CA GLU A 181 15.29 -18.20 -8.83
C GLU A 181 14.03 -19.07 -8.81
N SER A 182 13.58 -19.53 -9.98
CA SER A 182 12.37 -20.36 -10.13
C SER A 182 12.62 -21.86 -9.95
N VAL A 183 13.85 -22.27 -9.65
CA VAL A 183 14.16 -23.69 -9.41
C VAL A 183 13.64 -24.07 -8.02
N PRO A 184 12.78 -25.11 -7.89
CA PRO A 184 12.30 -25.55 -6.59
C PRO A 184 13.46 -25.99 -5.69
N VAL A 185 13.42 -25.57 -4.43
CA VAL A 185 14.45 -25.87 -3.42
C VAL A 185 13.98 -27.02 -2.55
N ASP A 186 14.85 -28.02 -2.36
CA ASP A 186 14.63 -29.12 -1.43
C ASP A 186 14.76 -28.62 0.01
N LYS A 187 13.83 -29.03 0.86
CA LYS A 187 13.75 -28.58 2.26
C LYS A 187 14.06 -29.70 3.23
N SER A 188 14.70 -29.34 4.34
CA SER A 188 15.14 -30.25 5.40
C SER A 188 14.71 -29.72 6.78
N THR A 189 15.01 -30.44 7.86
CA THR A 189 14.66 -30.01 9.22
C THR A 189 15.89 -29.71 10.09
N GLY A 190 17.09 -30.07 9.61
CA GLY A 190 18.34 -29.87 10.34
C GLY A 190 18.69 -28.39 10.52
N PRO A 191 19.39 -28.00 11.60
CA PRO A 191 19.88 -26.64 11.75
C PRO A 191 20.89 -26.30 10.65
N VAL A 192 20.89 -25.06 10.20
CA VAL A 192 21.84 -24.53 9.19
C VAL A 192 22.69 -23.41 9.79
N ALA A 193 23.75 -22.99 9.10
CA ALA A 193 24.68 -22.01 9.65
C ALA A 193 24.00 -20.67 9.97
N ALA A 194 24.38 -20.02 11.09
CA ALA A 194 23.77 -18.77 11.51
C ALA A 194 23.91 -17.63 10.47
N ASN A 195 24.99 -17.65 9.69
CA ASN A 195 25.28 -16.70 8.61
C ASN A 195 24.74 -17.13 7.23
N ALA A 196 23.92 -18.19 7.15
CA ALA A 196 23.29 -18.63 5.91
C ALA A 196 22.41 -17.53 5.29
N THR A 197 22.51 -17.39 3.96
CA THR A 197 21.63 -16.49 3.20
C THR A 197 20.20 -17.03 3.19
N VAL A 198 19.21 -16.21 2.81
CA VAL A 198 17.79 -16.63 2.82
C VAL A 198 17.58 -17.90 1.99
N GLY A 199 18.21 -18.01 0.82
CA GLY A 199 18.11 -19.19 -0.05
C GLY A 199 18.75 -20.46 0.52
N ASP A 200 19.79 -20.32 1.35
CA ASP A 200 20.51 -21.47 1.95
C ASP A 200 19.80 -22.00 3.22
N ARG A 201 18.72 -21.36 3.67
CA ARG A 201 17.95 -21.78 4.85
C ARG A 201 16.93 -22.84 4.46
N GLU A 202 17.42 -24.02 4.08
CA GLU A 202 16.63 -25.18 3.66
C GLU A 202 15.65 -25.68 4.73
N ASN A 203 15.86 -25.27 5.98
CA ASN A 203 15.04 -25.66 7.12
C ASN A 203 13.94 -24.67 7.50
N MET A 204 13.77 -23.66 6.65
CA MET A 204 12.75 -22.62 6.71
C MET A 204 11.82 -22.73 5.50
N ALA A 205 10.55 -22.40 5.70
CA ALA A 205 9.61 -22.11 4.62
C ALA A 205 9.15 -20.64 4.79
N PHE A 206 9.13 -19.87 3.70
CA PHE A 206 8.98 -18.42 3.78
C PHE A 206 7.60 -17.95 3.33
N SER A 207 7.07 -16.92 3.99
CA SER A 207 5.78 -16.33 3.64
C SER A 207 5.74 -15.91 2.17
N GLY A 208 4.70 -16.33 1.47
CA GLY A 208 4.49 -15.97 0.06
C GLY A 208 5.03 -16.96 -0.96
N THR A 209 5.86 -17.93 -0.56
CA THR A 209 6.36 -19.00 -1.45
C THR A 209 5.30 -20.08 -1.67
N MET A 210 5.42 -20.84 -2.76
CA MET A 210 4.52 -21.94 -3.10
C MET A 210 5.14 -23.30 -2.75
N VAL A 211 4.35 -24.22 -2.19
CA VAL A 211 4.76 -25.61 -2.03
C VAL A 211 4.56 -26.34 -3.36
N VAL A 212 5.67 -26.81 -3.95
CA VAL A 212 5.67 -27.49 -5.25
C VAL A 212 5.35 -28.97 -5.10
N SER A 213 5.85 -29.61 -4.04
CA SER A 213 5.62 -31.02 -3.77
C SER A 213 5.85 -31.37 -2.30
N GLY A 214 5.31 -32.52 -1.89
CA GLY A 214 5.52 -33.11 -0.57
C GLY A 214 4.59 -32.54 0.49
N ARG A 215 4.94 -32.81 1.74
CA ARG A 215 4.25 -32.28 2.92
C ARG A 215 5.24 -31.93 4.02
N ALA A 216 4.91 -30.95 4.82
CA ALA A 216 5.71 -30.55 5.96
C ALA A 216 4.85 -30.03 7.12
N THR A 217 5.43 -30.09 8.31
CA THR A 217 4.90 -29.43 9.51
C THR A 217 5.91 -28.39 9.94
N GLY A 218 5.47 -27.16 10.14
CA GLY A 218 6.34 -26.05 10.54
C GLY A 218 5.74 -25.23 11.67
N VAL A 219 6.62 -24.72 12.52
CA VAL A 219 6.23 -23.78 13.59
C VAL A 219 6.41 -22.36 13.07
N VAL A 220 5.40 -21.51 13.22
CA VAL A 220 5.48 -20.10 12.85
C VAL A 220 6.52 -19.40 13.71
N VAL A 221 7.52 -18.79 13.09
CA VAL A 221 8.57 -18.04 13.81
C VAL A 221 8.51 -16.54 13.58
N ALA A 222 7.89 -16.09 12.48
CA ALA A 222 7.63 -14.69 12.22
C ALA A 222 6.35 -14.51 11.40
N THR A 223 5.63 -13.41 11.66
CA THR A 223 4.36 -13.06 11.02
C THR A 223 4.38 -11.62 10.50
N GLY A 224 3.54 -11.32 9.52
CA GLY A 224 3.32 -9.97 9.00
C GLY A 224 4.61 -9.27 8.59
N SER A 225 4.88 -8.11 9.20
CA SER A 225 6.08 -7.31 8.94
C SER A 225 7.40 -7.97 9.33
N GLU A 226 7.37 -8.94 10.24
CA GLU A 226 8.58 -9.58 10.75
C GLU A 226 9.10 -10.69 9.82
N THR A 227 8.26 -11.19 8.91
CA THR A 227 8.66 -12.15 7.85
C THR A 227 9.71 -11.57 6.92
N GLU A 228 10.49 -12.40 6.23
CA GLU A 228 11.46 -11.95 5.23
C GLU A 228 10.79 -11.14 4.11
N LEU A 229 9.62 -11.59 3.63
CA LEU A 229 8.82 -10.82 2.65
C LEU A 229 8.29 -9.51 3.25
N GLY A 230 7.92 -9.51 4.53
CA GLY A 230 7.52 -8.31 5.28
C GLY A 230 8.63 -7.27 5.37
N ARG A 231 9.85 -7.72 5.69
CA ARG A 231 11.05 -6.88 5.75
C ARG A 231 11.40 -6.30 4.40
N ILE A 232 11.36 -7.10 3.33
CA ILE A 232 11.55 -6.61 1.95
C ILE A 232 10.53 -5.52 1.63
N ASN A 233 9.24 -5.75 1.94
CA ASN A 233 8.19 -4.76 1.70
C ASN A 233 8.39 -3.47 2.51
N GLN A 234 8.88 -3.55 3.75
CA GLN A 234 9.21 -2.35 4.54
C GLN A 234 10.37 -1.55 3.93
N LEU A 235 11.41 -2.23 3.45
CA LEU A 235 12.53 -1.59 2.76
C LEU A 235 12.06 -0.91 1.46
N LEU A 236 11.18 -1.56 0.69
CA LEU A 236 10.59 -0.98 -0.51
C LEU A 236 9.63 0.17 -0.21
N ALA A 237 8.83 0.07 0.85
CA ALA A 237 7.91 1.15 1.26
C ALA A 237 8.66 2.40 1.74
N ALA A 238 9.88 2.25 2.27
CA ALA A 238 10.76 3.38 2.58
C ALA A 238 11.25 4.11 1.32
N VAL A 239 11.26 3.44 0.17
CA VAL A 239 11.50 4.06 -1.13
C VAL A 239 10.18 4.71 -1.59
N SER A 240 10.02 5.99 -1.24
CA SER A 240 8.87 6.86 -1.54
C SER A 240 8.06 6.45 -2.77
N ALA A 241 6.73 6.34 -2.60
CA ALA A 241 5.79 6.01 -3.67
C ALA A 241 6.07 6.86 -4.93
N LEU A 242 6.60 6.22 -5.98
CA LEU A 242 6.83 6.89 -7.25
C LEU A 242 5.48 7.28 -7.86
N GLU A 243 5.30 8.57 -8.17
CA GLU A 243 4.15 9.01 -8.97
C GLU A 243 4.10 8.21 -10.28
N THR A 244 2.93 7.67 -10.59
CA THR A 244 2.74 6.88 -11.81
C THR A 244 2.94 7.76 -13.05
N PRO A 245 3.42 7.18 -14.18
CA PRO A 245 3.62 7.93 -15.43
C PRO A 245 2.36 8.69 -15.87
N LEU A 246 1.17 8.11 -15.70
CA LEU A 246 -0.11 8.72 -16.02
C LEU A 246 -0.38 9.97 -15.17
N LEU A 247 -0.17 9.90 -13.85
CA LEU A 247 -0.35 11.05 -12.96
C LEU A 247 0.61 12.19 -13.31
N ARG A 248 1.85 11.86 -13.70
CA ARG A 248 2.82 12.87 -14.17
C ARG A 248 2.35 13.55 -15.47
N GLN A 249 1.77 12.80 -16.41
CA GLN A 249 1.21 13.37 -17.65
C GLN A 249 0.02 14.28 -17.36
N ILE A 250 -0.89 13.87 -16.47
CA ILE A 250 -2.05 14.69 -16.04
C ILE A 250 -1.57 16.00 -15.42
N LYS A 251 -0.54 15.96 -14.54
CA LYS A 251 0.04 17.19 -13.97
C LYS A 251 0.64 18.09 -15.04
N LYS A 252 1.42 17.55 -15.99
CA LYS A 252 1.99 18.32 -17.11
C LYS A 252 0.90 18.97 -17.96
N PHE A 253 -0.17 18.24 -18.26
CA PHE A 253 -1.32 18.76 -18.99
C PHE A 253 -2.01 19.90 -18.21
N GLY A 254 -2.19 19.74 -16.89
CA GLY A 254 -2.70 20.80 -16.02
C GLY A 254 -1.84 22.07 -16.03
N TYR A 255 -0.51 21.93 -16.01
CA TYR A 255 0.42 23.07 -16.17
C TYR A 255 0.29 23.73 -17.55
N ALA A 256 0.16 22.95 -18.61
CA ALA A 256 -0.02 23.48 -19.97
C ALA A 256 -1.32 24.29 -20.10
N ILE A 257 -2.44 23.77 -19.61
CA ILE A 257 -3.72 24.51 -19.58
C ILE A 257 -3.57 25.80 -18.78
N THR A 258 -2.95 25.72 -17.59
CA THR A 258 -2.74 26.91 -16.74
C THR A 258 -1.91 27.96 -17.46
N ALA A 259 -0.86 27.56 -18.19
CA ALA A 259 -0.04 28.48 -18.97
C ALA A 259 -0.83 29.13 -20.12
N VAL A 260 -1.64 28.36 -20.85
CA VAL A 260 -2.51 28.88 -21.92
C VAL A 260 -3.52 29.88 -21.37
N ILE A 261 -4.19 29.55 -20.26
CA ILE A 261 -5.12 30.46 -19.57
C ILE A 261 -4.40 31.73 -19.13
N GLY A 262 -3.19 31.61 -18.56
CA GLY A 262 -2.38 32.75 -18.13
C GLY A 262 -1.99 33.67 -19.29
N VAL A 263 -1.56 33.11 -20.43
CA VAL A 263 -1.23 33.89 -21.63
C VAL A 263 -2.48 34.58 -22.18
N ALA A 264 -3.59 33.85 -22.31
CA ALA A 264 -4.86 34.41 -22.78
C ALA A 264 -5.35 35.53 -21.86
N ALA A 265 -5.23 35.35 -20.54
CA ALA A 265 -5.58 36.36 -19.54
C ALA A 265 -4.78 37.66 -19.75
N VAL A 266 -3.45 37.57 -19.91
CA VAL A 266 -2.59 38.73 -20.17
C VAL A 266 -2.96 39.43 -21.48
N LEU A 267 -3.23 38.67 -22.55
CA LEU A 267 -3.62 39.23 -23.84
C LEU A 267 -4.97 39.97 -23.78
N VAL A 268 -5.97 39.38 -23.12
CA VAL A 268 -7.28 40.00 -22.93
C VAL A 268 -7.15 41.27 -22.08
N PHE A 269 -6.39 41.21 -20.98
CA PHE A 269 -6.12 42.39 -20.15
C PHE A 269 -5.43 43.51 -20.92
N ALA A 270 -4.39 43.17 -21.69
CA ALA A 270 -3.66 44.11 -22.53
C ALA A 270 -4.58 44.79 -23.55
N TYR A 271 -5.35 43.99 -24.28
CA TYR A 271 -6.27 44.49 -25.30
C TYR A 271 -7.38 45.35 -24.69
N GLY A 272 -8.05 44.89 -23.64
CA GLY A 272 -9.15 45.66 -23.05
C GLY A 272 -8.69 46.96 -22.41
N LYS A 273 -7.48 47.00 -21.81
CA LYS A 273 -6.93 48.21 -21.20
C LYS A 273 -6.44 49.22 -22.24
N TRP A 274 -5.62 48.78 -23.21
CA TRP A 274 -4.98 49.70 -24.16
C TRP A 274 -5.80 50.01 -25.40
N VAL A 275 -6.73 49.13 -25.80
CA VAL A 275 -7.54 49.30 -27.02
C VAL A 275 -8.97 49.71 -26.71
N LYS A 276 -9.62 49.04 -25.74
CA LYS A 276 -11.02 49.32 -25.39
C LYS A 276 -11.22 50.33 -24.27
N GLY A 277 -10.17 50.65 -23.50
CA GLY A 277 -10.27 51.56 -22.35
C GLY A 277 -11.17 51.03 -21.23
N MET A 278 -11.34 49.71 -21.12
CA MET A 278 -12.19 49.08 -20.10
C MET A 278 -11.57 49.21 -18.70
N ASP A 279 -12.43 49.26 -17.68
CA ASP A 279 -12.00 49.27 -16.29
C ASP A 279 -11.46 47.90 -15.84
N PHE A 280 -10.63 47.91 -14.81
CA PHE A 280 -9.98 46.71 -14.26
C PHE A 280 -11.01 45.64 -13.86
N VAL A 281 -12.14 46.04 -13.25
CA VAL A 281 -13.16 45.11 -12.78
C VAL A 281 -13.81 44.34 -13.93
N GLU A 282 -14.17 45.04 -15.01
CA GLU A 282 -14.79 44.43 -16.21
C GLU A 282 -13.82 43.46 -16.91
N LEU A 283 -12.55 43.88 -17.07
CA LEU A 283 -11.48 43.05 -17.62
C LEU A 283 -11.24 41.79 -16.78
N PHE A 284 -11.16 41.95 -15.46
CA PHE A 284 -10.97 40.84 -14.53
C PHE A 284 -12.13 39.84 -14.59
N GLN A 285 -13.38 40.33 -14.61
CA GLN A 285 -14.56 39.49 -14.76
C GLN A 285 -14.53 38.67 -16.05
N ALA A 286 -14.20 39.29 -17.19
CA ALA A 286 -14.10 38.60 -18.48
C ALA A 286 -13.02 37.51 -18.47
N VAL A 287 -11.84 37.80 -17.92
CA VAL A 287 -10.73 36.85 -17.83
C VAL A 287 -11.08 35.67 -16.92
N VAL A 288 -11.65 35.92 -15.75
CA VAL A 288 -12.07 34.84 -14.85
C VAL A 288 -13.18 34.00 -15.46
N ALA A 289 -14.14 34.60 -16.18
CA ALA A 289 -15.20 33.85 -16.86
C ALA A 289 -14.63 32.89 -17.91
N ILE A 290 -13.64 33.32 -18.70
CA ILE A 290 -12.94 32.46 -19.65
C ILE A 290 -12.16 31.36 -18.92
N ALA A 291 -11.42 31.72 -17.87
CA ALA A 291 -10.61 30.76 -17.10
C ALA A 291 -11.48 29.65 -16.50
N VAL A 292 -12.60 30.00 -15.87
CA VAL A 292 -13.55 29.02 -15.28
C VAL A 292 -14.14 28.11 -16.35
N SER A 293 -14.50 28.65 -17.52
CA SER A 293 -15.08 27.89 -18.63
C SER A 293 -14.11 26.85 -19.23
N VAL A 294 -12.80 27.09 -19.17
CA VAL A 294 -11.78 26.23 -19.77
C VAL A 294 -11.34 25.09 -18.85
N ILE A 295 -11.64 25.15 -17.54
CA ILE A 295 -11.20 24.12 -16.59
C ILE A 295 -11.93 22.81 -16.90
N PRO A 296 -11.20 21.74 -17.24
CA PRO A 296 -11.83 20.48 -17.62
C PRO A 296 -12.19 19.69 -16.35
N GLU A 297 -13.30 20.08 -15.73
CA GLU A 297 -13.80 19.45 -14.49
C GLU A 297 -14.20 17.98 -14.69
N GLY A 298 -14.47 17.57 -15.95
CA GLY A 298 -14.77 16.19 -16.33
C GLY A 298 -13.56 15.32 -16.73
N LEU A 299 -12.34 15.88 -16.76
CA LEU A 299 -11.15 15.15 -17.24
C LEU A 299 -10.88 13.86 -16.46
N PRO A 300 -10.95 13.84 -15.10
CA PRO A 300 -10.69 12.63 -14.34
C PRO A 300 -11.67 11.50 -14.69
N ALA A 301 -12.95 11.82 -14.84
CA ALA A 301 -13.99 10.85 -15.20
C ALA A 301 -13.79 10.32 -16.63
N LEU A 302 -13.48 11.19 -17.59
CA LEU A 302 -13.20 10.80 -18.98
C LEU A 302 -11.97 9.89 -19.08
N ILE A 303 -10.91 10.17 -18.31
CA ILE A 303 -9.71 9.34 -18.26
C ILE A 303 -10.03 7.96 -17.67
N THR A 304 -10.82 7.88 -16.60
CA THR A 304 -11.26 6.60 -16.03
C THR A 304 -12.06 5.78 -17.05
N ILE A 305 -12.96 6.41 -17.79
CA ILE A 305 -13.78 5.74 -18.81
C ILE A 305 -12.91 5.26 -19.98
N THR A 306 -12.01 6.09 -20.50
CA THR A 306 -11.13 5.70 -21.60
C THR A 306 -10.17 4.58 -21.20
N LEU A 307 -9.59 4.64 -20.00
CA LEU A 307 -8.73 3.57 -19.49
C LEU A 307 -9.48 2.25 -19.26
N ALA A 308 -10.77 2.31 -18.92
CA ALA A 308 -11.61 1.11 -18.77
C ALA A 308 -12.00 0.47 -20.11
N ILE A 309 -12.01 1.26 -21.20
CA ILE A 309 -12.37 0.80 -22.55
C ILE A 309 -11.15 0.25 -23.31
N GLY A 310 -9.93 0.70 -22.98
CA GLY A 310 -8.67 0.25 -23.58
C GLY A 310 -8.06 1.29 -24.50
#